data_AF-A0A8H4L3M3-F1
#
_entry.id   AF-A0A8H4L3M3-F1
#
_cell.length_a   1.000
_cell.length_b   1.000
_cell.length_c   1.000
_cell.angle_alpha   90.00
_cell.angle_beta   90.00
_cell.angle_gamma   90.00
#
_symmetry.space_group_name_H-M   'P 1'
#
loop_
_entity.id
_entity.type
_entity.pdbx_description
1 polymer ?
#
loop_
_entity_poly.entity_id
_entity_poly.type
_entity_poly.pdbx_seq_one_letter_code
_entity_poly.pdbx_strand_id
1 'polypeptide(L)'
;MMGYESDYFFYHTENSWQLSQIPDPRDKDSIRYAVLASLVEALVSAFNWKLEQGLRRDGTHAGDKAVDLQTRPNWTADIQPLPERVRLQRNETDSAGPEFLKRNIDAPTGYLYCV
;
A
#
# COMPACT_ATOMS: atom_id res chain seq x y z
N MET A 1 -8.07 5.04 12.21
CA MET A 1 -9.07 4.53 11.25
C MET A 1 -8.40 4.63 9.91
N MET A 2 -8.05 3.50 9.26
CA MET A 2 -6.99 3.38 8.24
C MET A 2 -6.87 4.48 7.17
N GLY A 3 -7.94 5.23 6.86
CA GLY A 3 -7.85 6.44 6.04
C GLY A 3 -6.98 7.54 6.66
N TYR A 4 -7.14 7.83 7.96
CA TYR A 4 -6.32 8.81 8.68
C TYR A 4 -4.83 8.42 8.68
N GLU A 5 -4.53 7.15 8.93
CA GLU A 5 -3.15 6.64 8.90
C GLU A 5 -2.57 6.70 7.47
N SER A 6 -3.37 6.38 6.43
CA SER A 6 -2.96 6.52 5.02
C SER A 6 -2.60 7.96 4.66
N ASP A 7 -3.41 8.93 5.09
CA ASP A 7 -3.14 10.36 4.88
C ASP A 7 -1.91 10.81 5.66
N TYR A 8 -1.80 10.42 6.92
CA TYR A 8 -0.64 10.69 7.75
C TYR A 8 0.64 10.22 7.05
N PHE A 9 0.67 8.98 6.55
CA PHE A 9 1.82 8.44 5.82
C PHE A 9 2.07 9.17 4.49
N PHE A 10 1.02 9.54 3.76
CA PHE A 10 1.14 10.24 2.49
C PHE A 10 1.84 11.59 2.65
N TYR A 11 1.53 12.33 3.72
CA TYR A 11 2.07 13.67 3.95
C TYR A 11 3.48 13.71 4.56
N HIS A 12 4.06 12.58 4.94
CA HIS A 12 5.47 12.52 5.33
C HIS A 12 6.34 12.46 4.07
N THR A 13 7.18 13.49 3.88
CA THR A 13 7.96 13.70 2.65
C THR A 13 9.43 13.33 2.80
N GLU A 14 9.89 13.01 4.00
CA GLU A 14 11.28 12.66 4.26
C GLU A 14 11.65 11.36 3.54
N ASN A 15 12.91 11.24 3.10
CA ASN A 15 13.38 10.06 2.36
C ASN A 15 13.13 8.73 3.08
N SER A 16 13.13 8.72 4.42
CA SER A 16 12.81 7.55 5.24
C SER A 16 11.35 7.06 5.09
N TRP A 17 10.47 7.89 4.55
CA TRP A 17 9.05 7.61 4.28
C TRP A 17 8.75 7.31 2.80
N GLN A 18 9.79 7.19 1.97
CA GLN A 18 9.63 6.62 0.64
C GLN A 18 9.28 5.14 0.76
N LEU A 19 8.21 4.72 0.09
CA LEU A 19 7.74 3.34 0.18
C LEU A 19 8.77 2.35 -0.36
N SER A 20 9.59 2.74 -1.33
CA SER A 20 10.69 1.93 -1.88
C SER A 20 11.82 1.65 -0.88
N GLN A 21 11.94 2.48 0.17
CA GLN A 21 12.98 2.40 1.20
C GLN A 21 12.57 1.57 2.42
N ILE A 22 11.34 1.04 2.45
CA ILE A 22 10.87 0.22 3.58
C ILE A 22 11.76 -1.05 3.66
N PRO A 23 12.49 -1.25 4.77
CA PRO A 23 13.39 -2.38 4.90
C PRO A 23 12.62 -3.70 4.97
N ASP A 24 13.26 -4.76 4.49
CA ASP A 24 12.72 -6.11 4.61
C ASP A 24 12.59 -6.52 6.09
N PRO A 25 11.38 -6.80 6.60
CA PRO A 25 11.18 -7.21 7.98
C PRO A 25 11.69 -8.62 8.27
N ARG A 26 11.93 -9.45 7.24
CA ARG A 26 12.32 -10.87 7.38
C ARG A 26 11.43 -11.63 8.35
N ASP A 27 10.12 -11.41 8.22
CA ASP A 27 9.16 -11.97 9.15
C ASP A 27 9.11 -13.50 9.02
N LYS A 28 9.18 -14.20 10.15
CA LYS A 28 9.16 -15.66 10.21
C LYS A 28 7.75 -16.23 9.96
N ASP A 29 6.72 -15.44 10.20
CA ASP A 29 5.34 -15.82 9.95
C ASP A 29 4.99 -15.47 8.49
N SER A 30 4.79 -16.49 7.66
CA SER A 30 4.54 -16.33 6.23
C SER A 30 3.25 -15.55 5.94
N ILE A 31 2.22 -15.71 6.77
CA ILE A 31 0.95 -14.99 6.62
C ILE A 31 1.18 -13.52 6.88
N ARG A 32 1.81 -13.18 8.03
CA ARG A 32 2.11 -11.79 8.37
C ARG A 32 3.04 -11.16 7.34
N TYR A 33 4.01 -11.90 6.84
CA TYR A 33 4.93 -11.40 5.82
C TYR A 33 4.21 -11.07 4.50
N ALA A 34 3.31 -11.95 4.05
CA ALA A 34 2.48 -11.72 2.86
C ALA A 34 1.52 -10.54 3.02
N VAL A 35 0.95 -10.36 4.22
CA VAL A 35 0.11 -9.20 4.54
C VAL A 35 0.92 -7.91 4.49
N LEU A 36 2.12 -7.87 5.09
CA LEU A 36 2.99 -6.70 5.06
C LEU A 36 3.40 -6.34 3.63
N ALA A 37 3.79 -7.33 2.82
CA ALA A 37 4.13 -7.12 1.41
C ALA A 37 2.96 -6.55 0.60
N SER A 38 1.76 -7.09 0.82
CA SER A 38 0.53 -6.65 0.14
C SER A 38 0.13 -5.24 0.56
N LEU A 39 0.26 -4.91 1.85
CA LEU A 39 -0.06 -3.59 2.39
C LEU A 39 0.85 -2.51 1.80
N VAL A 40 2.16 -2.74 1.76
CA VAL A 40 3.11 -1.77 1.21
C VAL A 40 2.85 -1.52 -0.28
N GLU A 41 2.57 -2.57 -1.06
CA GLU A 41 2.22 -2.41 -2.47
C GLU A 41 0.86 -1.73 -2.65
N ALA A 42 -0.12 -1.99 -1.78
CA ALA A 42 -1.41 -1.29 -1.82
C ALA A 42 -1.26 0.21 -1.49
N LEU A 43 -0.36 0.57 -0.58
CA LEU A 43 0.00 1.97 -0.31
C LEU A 43 0.63 2.64 -1.52
N VAL A 44 1.49 1.94 -2.28
CA VAL A 44 2.05 2.47 -3.54
C VAL A 44 0.94 2.82 -4.52
N SER A 45 0.00 1.89 -4.73
CA SER A 45 -1.14 2.11 -5.62
C SER A 45 -2.03 3.27 -5.15
N ALA A 46 -2.31 3.36 -3.85
CA ALA A 46 -3.09 4.45 -3.27
C ALA A 46 -2.38 5.81 -3.37
N PHE A 47 -1.08 5.87 -3.10
CA PHE A 47 -0.31 7.11 -3.15
C PHE A 47 -0.19 7.61 -4.58
N ASN A 48 0.08 6.73 -5.53
CA ASN A 48 0.14 7.10 -6.95
C ASN A 48 -1.22 7.56 -7.47
N TRP A 49 -2.32 6.92 -7.04
CA TRP A 49 -3.66 7.40 -7.35
C TRP A 49 -3.90 8.82 -6.81
N LYS A 50 -3.50 9.14 -5.56
CA LYS A 50 -3.59 10.51 -5.00
C LYS A 50 -2.79 11.50 -5.85
N LEU A 51 -1.57 11.13 -6.27
CA LEU A 51 -0.72 11.97 -7.12
C LEU A 51 -1.37 12.24 -8.49
N GLU A 52 -2.02 11.24 -9.08
CA GLU A 52 -2.81 11.35 -10.32
C GLU A 52 -4.04 12.26 -10.15
N GLN A 53 -4.66 12.28 -8.97
CA GLN A 53 -5.74 13.24 -8.64
C GLN A 53 -5.25 14.67 -8.42
N GLY A 54 -3.94 14.91 -8.52
CA GLY A 54 -3.34 16.23 -8.36
C GLY A 54 -2.96 16.59 -6.92
N LEU A 55 -3.12 15.67 -5.97
CA LEU A 55 -2.56 15.85 -4.63
C LEU A 55 -1.03 15.74 -4.68
N ARG A 56 -0.35 16.41 -3.74
CA ARG A 56 1.08 16.27 -3.53
C ARG A 56 1.34 15.90 -2.09
N ARG A 57 2.43 15.16 -1.86
CA ARG A 57 2.84 14.69 -0.54
C ARG A 57 3.22 15.81 0.42
N ASP A 58 3.55 16.99 -0.09
CA ASP A 58 3.82 18.19 0.73
C ASP A 58 2.54 18.97 1.09
N GLY A 59 1.36 18.43 0.76
CA GLY A 59 0.07 19.11 0.98
C GLY A 59 -0.28 20.15 -0.07
N THR A 60 0.58 20.39 -1.07
CA THR A 60 0.25 21.25 -2.19
C THR A 60 -0.65 20.54 -3.20
N HIS A 61 -1.28 21.30 -4.08
CA HIS A 61 -2.06 20.76 -5.21
C HIS A 61 -1.34 21.09 -6.52
N ALA A 62 -1.57 20.25 -7.54
CA ALA A 62 -0.80 20.25 -8.77
C ALA A 62 -0.75 21.61 -9.49
N GLY A 63 0.49 22.07 -9.75
CA GLY A 63 0.90 22.87 -10.91
C GLY A 63 1.88 22.07 -11.79
N ASP A 64 2.71 22.71 -12.62
CA ASP A 64 3.65 22.06 -13.59
C ASP A 64 4.81 21.23 -12.99
N LYS A 65 4.78 20.90 -11.70
CA LYS A 65 5.85 20.11 -11.06
C LYS A 65 5.78 18.65 -11.47
N ALA A 66 6.94 18.06 -11.76
CA ALA A 66 7.08 16.63 -12.00
C ALA A 66 6.56 15.82 -10.81
N VAL A 67 5.85 14.72 -11.09
CA VAL A 67 5.30 13.81 -10.09
C VAL A 67 6.33 12.74 -9.76
N ASP A 68 6.72 12.65 -8.50
CA ASP A 68 7.58 11.57 -7.99
C ASP A 68 6.73 10.37 -7.58
N LEU A 69 6.50 9.46 -8.54
CA LEU A 69 5.70 8.26 -8.33
C LEU A 69 6.40 7.33 -7.34
N GLN A 70 5.59 6.79 -6.43
CA GLN A 70 6.05 5.79 -5.48
C GLN A 70 6.26 4.46 -6.16
N THR A 71 7.26 3.73 -5.69
CA THR A 71 7.59 2.38 -6.15
C THR A 71 7.64 1.43 -4.95
N ARG A 72 7.39 0.14 -5.21
CA ARG A 72 7.45 -0.89 -4.17
C ARG A 72 8.88 -1.15 -3.71
N PRO A 73 9.09 -1.59 -2.45
CA PRO A 73 10.36 -2.16 -2.04
C PRO A 73 10.69 -3.41 -2.86
N ASN A 74 11.98 -3.66 -3.08
CA ASN A 74 12.41 -4.85 -3.83
C ASN A 74 11.99 -6.16 -3.14
N TRP A 75 12.00 -6.21 -1.80
CA TRP A 75 11.71 -7.44 -1.06
C TRP A 75 10.27 -7.94 -1.24
N THR A 76 9.32 -7.07 -1.59
CA THR A 76 7.92 -7.50 -1.77
C THR A 76 7.75 -8.35 -3.02
N ALA A 77 8.66 -8.25 -3.99
CA ALA A 77 8.60 -8.97 -5.26
C ALA A 77 8.76 -10.48 -5.11
N ASP A 78 9.53 -10.93 -4.12
CA ASP A 78 9.89 -12.33 -3.94
C ASP A 78 8.87 -13.12 -3.09
N ILE A 79 7.91 -12.40 -2.49
CA ILE A 79 6.92 -13.00 -1.59
C ILE A 79 5.86 -13.75 -2.38
N GLN A 80 5.90 -15.07 -2.25
CA GLN A 80 5.01 -15.99 -2.94
C GLN A 80 3.57 -15.95 -2.37
N PRO A 81 2.57 -16.35 -3.17
CA PRO A 81 1.21 -16.52 -2.69
C PRO A 81 1.12 -17.57 -1.57
N LEU A 82 0.21 -17.35 -0.61
CA LEU A 82 -0.03 -18.29 0.46
C LEU A 82 -0.71 -19.58 -0.05
N PRO A 83 -0.36 -20.75 0.49
CA PRO A 83 -0.94 -22.03 0.07
C PRO A 83 -2.45 -22.11 0.33
N GLU A 84 -2.91 -21.48 1.41
CA GLU A 84 -4.32 -21.40 1.78
C GLU A 84 -4.80 -19.96 1.72
N ARG A 85 -6.08 -19.77 1.35
CA ARG A 85 -6.68 -18.45 1.22
C ARG A 85 -6.93 -17.84 2.60
N VAL A 86 -6.29 -16.71 2.87
CA VAL A 86 -6.50 -15.95 4.12
C VAL A 86 -7.57 -14.89 3.89
N ARG A 87 -8.61 -14.87 4.74
CA ARG A 87 -9.66 -13.84 4.70
C ARG A 87 -9.49 -12.89 5.87
N LEU A 88 -9.17 -11.63 5.58
CA LEU A 88 -9.06 -10.54 6.56
C LEU A 88 -10.30 -9.66 6.59
N GLN A 89 -11.33 -10.00 5.84
CA GLN A 89 -12.62 -9.30 5.82
C GLN A 89 -13.69 -10.03 6.60
N ARG A 90 -14.57 -9.25 7.22
CA ARG A 90 -15.71 -9.76 7.99
C ARG A 90 -16.94 -10.03 7.11
N ASN A 91 -17.13 -9.24 6.04
CA ASN A 91 -18.26 -9.30 5.13
C ASN A 91 -17.78 -9.50 3.69
N GLU A 92 -18.53 -10.23 2.88
CA GLU A 92 -18.15 -10.59 1.49
C GLU A 92 -18.43 -9.47 0.47
N THR A 93 -18.91 -8.31 0.90
CA THR A 93 -19.36 -7.23 0.01
C THR A 93 -18.24 -6.35 -0.53
N ASP A 94 -17.08 -6.33 0.14
CA ASP A 94 -15.97 -5.48 -0.30
C ASP A 94 -15.04 -6.27 -1.22
N SER A 95 -14.73 -5.68 -2.37
CA SER A 95 -13.78 -6.28 -3.31
C SER A 95 -12.36 -6.25 -2.70
N ALA A 96 -11.72 -7.40 -2.70
CA ALA A 96 -10.32 -7.52 -2.29
C ALA A 96 -9.41 -6.68 -3.19
N GLY A 97 -8.43 -6.02 -2.57
CA GLY A 97 -7.42 -5.27 -3.32
C GLY A 97 -6.53 -6.20 -4.17
N PRO A 98 -6.12 -5.78 -5.38
CA PRO A 98 -5.32 -6.61 -6.29
C PRO A 98 -3.99 -7.06 -5.65
N GLU A 99 -3.39 -6.21 -4.82
CA GLU A 99 -2.11 -6.51 -4.16
C GLU A 99 -2.20 -7.57 -3.08
N PHE A 100 -3.39 -7.78 -2.51
CA PHE A 100 -3.70 -8.87 -1.59
C PHE A 100 -4.11 -10.14 -2.35
N LEU A 101 -4.95 -9.99 -3.39
CA LEU A 101 -5.43 -11.12 -4.20
C LEU A 101 -4.29 -11.93 -4.80
N LYS A 102 -3.26 -11.27 -5.33
CA LYS A 102 -2.10 -11.96 -5.90
C LYS A 102 -1.33 -12.81 -4.89
N ARG A 103 -1.54 -12.60 -3.58
CA ARG A 103 -0.94 -13.40 -2.50
C ARG A 103 -1.91 -14.37 -1.83
N ASN A 104 -3.06 -14.64 -2.46
CA ASN A 104 -4.13 -15.46 -1.91
C ASN A 104 -4.71 -14.89 -0.60
N ILE A 105 -4.71 -13.56 -0.47
CA ILE A 105 -5.30 -12.85 0.67
C ILE A 105 -6.52 -12.06 0.18
N ASP A 106 -7.60 -12.17 0.94
CA ASP A 106 -8.83 -11.43 0.75
C ASP A 106 -8.90 -10.31 1.79
N ALA A 107 -8.61 -9.09 1.36
CA ALA A 107 -8.62 -7.91 2.20
C ALA A 107 -9.10 -6.67 1.42
N PRO A 108 -10.06 -5.89 1.95
CA PRO A 108 -10.49 -4.65 1.33
C PRO A 108 -9.39 -3.59 1.45
N THR A 109 -9.25 -2.76 0.41
CA THR A 109 -8.28 -1.65 0.38
C THR A 109 -8.91 -0.29 0.14
N GLY A 110 -10.25 -0.21 0.05
CA GLY A 110 -10.98 1.02 -0.29
C GLY A 110 -10.66 2.21 0.62
N TYR A 111 -10.40 1.96 1.91
CA TYR A 111 -10.02 2.99 2.89
C TYR A 111 -8.65 3.61 2.65
N LEU A 112 -7.79 3.05 1.79
CA LEU A 112 -6.50 3.65 1.44
C LEU A 112 -6.65 4.80 0.43
N TYR A 113 -7.75 4.83 -0.31
CA TYR A 113 -8.03 5.76 -1.40
C TYR A 113 -8.90 6.96 -0.98
N CYS A 114 -8.91 7.30 0.31
CA CYS A 114 -9.59 8.50 0.79
C CYS A 114 -8.84 9.77 0.37
N VAL A 115 -9.60 10.87 0.20
CA VAL A 115 -9.14 12.24 -0.06
C VAL A 115 -9.80 13.21 0.90
#